data_AF-A0A3S0JGQ7-F1
#
_entry.id   AF-A0A3S0JGQ7-F1
#
_cell.length_a   1.000
_cell.length_b   1.000
_cell.length_c   1.000
_cell.angle_alpha   90.00
_cell.angle_beta   90.00
_cell.angle_gamma   90.00
#
_symmetry.space_group_name_H-M   'P 1'
#
loop_
_entity.id
_entity.type
_entity.pdbx_description
1 polymer ?
#
loop_
_entity_poly.entity_id
_entity_poly.type
_entity_poly.pdbx_seq_one_letter_code
_entity_poly.pdbx_strand_id
1 'polypeptide(L)' 'PQLWKRNPPIRERKSIPTSWLELTICEGKNRQVRRMTAKVGLPTLRLVRVAIGGVRLSELALGEYREMGYLEFIKQFQKS' A
#
# COMPACT_ATOMS: atom_id res chain seq x y z
N PRO A 1 -9.99 0.89 5.57
CA PRO A 1 -9.17 2.11 5.66
C PRO A 1 -9.81 3.29 4.92
N GLN A 2 -9.82 4.46 5.55
CA GLN A 2 -10.21 5.71 4.90
C GLN A 2 -9.06 6.14 3.99
N LEU A 3 -9.32 6.19 2.68
CA LEU A 3 -8.34 6.56 1.67
C LEU A 3 -8.97 7.57 0.72
N TRP A 4 -8.14 8.36 0.07
CA TRP A 4 -8.56 9.28 -0.98
C TRP A 4 -9.37 8.58 -2.08
N LYS A 5 -10.27 9.34 -2.72
CA LYS A 5 -11.02 8.86 -3.90
C LYS A 5 -10.06 8.70 -5.08
N ARG A 6 -10.29 7.67 -5.90
CA ARG A 6 -9.52 7.41 -7.11
C ARG A 6 -10.27 7.96 -8.33
N ASN A 7 -9.56 8.63 -9.24
CA ASN A 7 -10.05 9.02 -10.55
C ASN A 7 -9.15 8.40 -11.65
N PRO A 8 -9.67 7.60 -12.61
CA PRO A 8 -11.05 7.10 -12.68
C PRO A 8 -11.36 6.12 -11.54
N PRO A 9 -12.66 5.97 -11.17
CA PRO A 9 -13.08 5.05 -10.14
C PRO A 9 -12.73 3.60 -10.52
N ILE A 10 -12.65 2.75 -9.50
CA ILE A 10 -12.46 1.32 -9.71
C ILE A 10 -13.73 0.76 -10.34
N ARG A 11 -13.58 -0.15 -11.31
CA ARG A 11 -14.72 -0.86 -11.87
C ARG A 11 -15.23 -1.86 -10.83
N GLU A 12 -16.23 -1.44 -10.08
CA GLU A 12 -16.89 -2.26 -9.05
C GLU A 12 -18.00 -3.11 -9.67
N ARG A 13 -18.11 -4.36 -9.21
CA ARG A 13 -19.25 -5.23 -9.49
C ARG A 13 -20.11 -5.29 -8.24
N LYS A 14 -21.23 -4.56 -8.22
CA LYS A 14 -22.08 -4.38 -7.03
C LYS A 14 -22.52 -5.70 -6.35
N SER A 15 -22.60 -6.79 -7.11
CA SER A 15 -23.02 -8.11 -6.61
C SER A 15 -21.89 -8.95 -6.01
N ILE A 16 -20.62 -8.53 -6.11
CA ILE A 16 -19.49 -9.28 -5.58
C ILE A 16 -18.93 -8.51 -4.38
N PRO A 17 -18.98 -9.06 -3.15
CA PRO A 17 -18.43 -8.40 -1.98
C PRO A 17 -16.92 -8.24 -2.13
N THR A 18 -16.40 -7.12 -1.65
CA THR A 18 -14.96 -6.81 -1.68
C THR A 18 -14.50 -6.38 -0.29
N SER A 19 -13.29 -6.76 0.09
CA SER A 19 -12.71 -6.44 1.39
C SER A 19 -11.29 -5.87 1.23
N TRP A 20 -10.86 -5.14 2.25
CA TRP A 20 -9.47 -4.71 2.39
C TRP A 20 -8.64 -5.81 3.02
N LEU A 21 -7.40 -5.95 2.55
CA LEU A 21 -6.42 -6.89 3.08
C LEU A 21 -5.13 -6.12 3.38
N GLU A 22 -4.63 -6.26 4.61
CA GLU A 22 -3.32 -5.75 5.02
C GLU A 22 -2.27 -6.86 4.85
N LEU A 23 -1.15 -6.53 4.20
CA LEU A 23 -0.07 -7.46 3.89
C LEU A 23 1.27 -6.80 4.09
N THR A 24 2.20 -7.53 4.71
CA THR A 24 3.62 -7.16 4.81
C THR A 24 4.44 -8.21 4.08
N ILE A 25 5.35 -7.77 3.21
CA ILE A 25 6.28 -8.63 2.48
C ILE A 25 7.69 -8.03 2.55
N CYS A 26 8.71 -8.89 2.59
CA CYS A 26 10.12 -8.47 2.62
C CYS A 26 10.78 -8.50 1.23
N GLU A 27 10.12 -9.09 0.22
CA GLU A 27 10.57 -9.08 -1.18
C GLU A 27 9.67 -8.20 -2.06
N GLY A 28 10.18 -7.79 -3.21
CA GLY A 28 9.52 -6.84 -4.11
C GLY A 28 9.45 -7.32 -5.56
N LYS A 29 9.01 -8.58 -5.81
CA LYS A 29 8.94 -9.11 -7.18
C LYS A 29 7.90 -8.36 -8.02
N ASN A 30 8.08 -8.32 -9.34
CA ASN A 30 7.17 -7.64 -10.25
C ASN A 30 5.71 -8.10 -10.04
N ARG A 31 4.83 -7.15 -9.71
CA ARG A 31 3.39 -7.34 -9.44
C ARG A 31 3.09 -8.46 -8.43
N GLN A 32 3.99 -8.72 -7.47
CA GLN A 32 3.91 -9.86 -6.56
C GLN A 32 2.55 -9.99 -5.86
N VAL A 33 2.11 -8.96 -5.14
CA VAL A 33 0.83 -8.96 -4.42
C VAL A 33 -0.34 -9.25 -5.36
N ARG A 34 -0.37 -8.60 -6.54
CA ARG A 34 -1.44 -8.81 -7.53
C ARG A 34 -1.46 -10.25 -8.07
N ARG A 35 -0.29 -10.86 -8.26
CA ARG A 35 -0.18 -12.27 -8.68
C ARG A 35 -0.61 -13.22 -7.56
N MET A 36 -0.23 -12.94 -6.32
CA MET A 36 -0.63 -13.74 -5.15
C MET A 36 -2.16 -13.78 -5.00
N THR A 37 -2.84 -12.63 -5.01
CA THR A 37 -4.30 -12.63 -4.80
C THR A 37 -5.06 -13.21 -5.99
N ALA A 38 -4.59 -12.99 -7.22
CA ALA A 38 -5.18 -13.61 -8.42
C ALA A 38 -5.05 -15.14 -8.39
N LYS A 39 -3.95 -15.68 -7.85
CA LYS A 39 -3.71 -17.13 -7.75
C LYS A 39 -4.75 -17.85 -6.88
N VAL A 40 -5.33 -17.14 -5.90
CA VAL A 40 -6.40 -17.66 -5.03
C VAL A 40 -7.81 -17.24 -5.47
N GLY A 41 -7.95 -16.72 -6.70
CA GLY A 41 -9.26 -16.34 -7.27
C GLY A 41 -9.80 -14.98 -6.79
N LEU A 42 -9.01 -14.17 -6.09
CA LEU A 42 -9.42 -12.89 -5.52
C LEU A 42 -8.58 -11.73 -6.11
N PRO A 43 -8.85 -11.28 -7.35
CA PRO A 43 -8.00 -10.29 -8.02
C PRO A 43 -7.96 -8.94 -7.28
N THR A 44 -6.76 -8.35 -7.16
CA THR A 44 -6.55 -7.06 -6.48
C THR A 44 -7.19 -5.90 -7.25
N LEU A 45 -8.21 -5.28 -6.65
CA LEU A 45 -8.88 -4.08 -7.19
C LEU A 45 -8.10 -2.78 -6.91
N ARG A 46 -7.69 -2.58 -5.66
CA ARG A 46 -6.88 -1.43 -5.21
C ARG A 46 -5.68 -1.94 -4.44
N LEU A 47 -4.50 -1.39 -4.75
CA LEU A 47 -3.28 -1.65 -3.99
C LEU A 47 -2.68 -0.32 -3.59
N VAL A 48 -2.52 -0.11 -2.29
CA VAL A 48 -1.88 1.08 -1.72
C VAL A 48 -0.80 0.59 -0.78
N ARG A 49 0.43 1.07 -0.98
CA ARG A 49 1.52 0.82 -0.05
C ARG A 49 1.47 1.87 1.04
N VAL A 50 1.15 1.46 2.26
CA VAL A 50 0.95 2.36 3.40
C VAL A 50 2.16 2.48 4.31
N ALA A 51 3.16 1.59 4.14
CA ALA A 51 4.41 1.64 4.89
C ALA A 51 5.57 1.02 4.09
N ILE A 52 6.79 1.43 4.41
CA ILE A 52 8.06 0.83 3.97
C ILE A 52 8.98 0.81 5.19
N GLY A 53 9.39 -0.37 5.64
CA GLY A 53 10.13 -0.49 6.90
C GLY A 53 9.34 0.11 8.07
N GLY A 54 9.96 0.99 8.84
CA GLY A 54 9.33 1.72 9.94
C GLY A 54 8.60 3.00 9.51
N VAL A 55 8.67 3.38 8.23
CA VAL A 55 8.07 4.62 7.71
C VAL A 55 6.64 4.35 7.25
N ARG A 56 5.67 5.09 7.80
CA ARG A 56 4.25 5.04 7.42
C ARG A 56 3.86 6.25 6.58
N LEU A 57 2.85 6.07 5.74
CA LEU A 57 2.27 7.12 4.89
C LEU A 57 1.63 8.27 5.70
N SER A 58 1.16 7.97 6.93
CA SER A 58 0.51 8.90 7.85
C SER A 58 -0.53 9.81 7.16
N GLU A 59 -0.37 11.13 7.28
CA GLU A 59 -1.35 12.14 6.86
C GLU A 59 -0.99 12.80 5.51
N LEU A 60 0.04 12.29 4.81
CA LEU A 60 0.42 12.83 3.50
C LEU A 60 -0.71 12.65 2.49
N ALA A 61 -1.12 13.75 1.86
CA ALA A 61 -2.10 13.69 0.79
C ALA A 61 -1.48 13.12 -0.49
N LEU A 62 -2.36 12.84 -1.46
CA LEU A 62 -1.95 12.41 -2.79
C LEU A 62 -1.02 13.43 -3.45
N GLY A 63 0.15 12.97 -3.90
CA GLY A 63 1.12 13.80 -4.62
C GLY A 63 1.94 14.71 -3.71
N GLU A 64 1.64 14.76 -2.42
CA GLU A 64 2.48 15.42 -1.45
C GLU A 64 3.71 14.59 -1.12
N TYR A 65 4.74 15.28 -0.67
CA TYR A 65 5.92 14.68 -0.09
C TYR A 65 6.31 15.46 1.16
N ARG A 66 7.02 14.79 2.06
CA ARG A 66 7.75 15.44 3.15
C ARG A 66 9.19 14.97 3.12
N GLU A 67 10.08 15.87 3.48
CA GLU A 67 11.46 15.49 3.76
C GLU A 67 11.54 14.72 5.08
N MET A 68 12.44 13.74 5.10
CA MET A 68 12.71 12.95 6.29
C MET A 68 13.81 13.64 7.08
N GLY A 69 13.54 13.93 8.37
CA GLY A 69 14.55 14.51 9.24
C GLY A 69 15.70 13.53 9.51
N TYR A 70 16.90 14.06 9.77
CA TYR A 70 18.10 13.25 10.01
C TYR A 70 17.92 12.21 11.12
N LEU A 71 17.28 12.57 12.24
CA LEU A 71 17.03 11.63 13.34
C LEU A 71 16.05 10.50 12.96
N GLU A 72 15.06 10.79 12.11
CA GLU A 72 14.12 9.80 11.59
C GLU A 72 14.83 8.82 10.66
N PHE A 73 15.69 9.34 9.78
CA PHE A 73 16.55 8.55 8.91
C PHE A 73 17.44 7.59 9.70
N ILE A 74 18.18 8.11 10.69
CA ILE A 74 19.10 7.30 11.50
C ILE A 74 18.37 6.16 12.23
N LYS A 75 17.23 6.46 12.86
CA LYS A 75 16.40 5.44 13.52
C LYS A 75 15.93 4.34 12.55
N GLN A 76 15.70 4.68 11.28
CA GLN A 76 15.24 3.75 10.27
C GLN A 76 16.37 2.85 9.73
N PHE A 77 17.60 3.36 9.62
CA PHE A 77 18.68 2.69 8.87
C PHE A 77 19.85 2.18 9.74
N GLN A 78 19.92 2.48 11.04
CA GLN A 78 20.98 1.98 11.94
C GLN A 78 20.54 0.82 12.86
N LYS A 79 19.33 0.27 12.69
CA LYS A 79 18.79 -0.84 13.48
C LYS A 79 19.02 -2.23 12.85
N SER A 80 20.06 -2.41 12.04
CA SER A 80 20.40 -3.68 11.37
C SER A 80 21.84 -4.09 11.66
#